data_AF-A0A9E2LR52-F1
#
_entry.id   AF-A0A9E2LR52-F1
#
_cell.length_a   1.000
_cell.length_b   1.000
_cell.length_c   1.000
_cell.angle_alpha   90.00
_cell.angle_beta   90.00
_cell.angle_gamma   90.00
#
_symmetry.space_group_name_H-M   'P 1'
#
loop_
_entity.id
_entity.type
_entity.pdbx_description
1 polymer ?
#
loop_
_entity_poly.entity_id
_entity_poly.type
_entity_poly.pdbx_seq_one_letter_code
_entity_poly.pdbx_strand_id
1 'polypeptide(L)'
;MDVQSRKMRVAGLSVISNTILVVLKLVVGLLIGSVSIMSEAIHSGVDLLAAVIALFSVRTSSLPADTKHPFGHGKVENISGTIEALLIFVASGWIIFEAIQKLLHPQPIEYVGWGVVVMLISAAVNLVVSEMLFNVGIETDSIALQADGWHLRTDVYTSVGVMVSLSLIWIGHRFFPDPNVH
;
A
#
# COMPACT_ATOMS: atom_id res chain seq x y z
N MET A 1 -8.34 24.79 -11.82
CA MET A 1 -7.51 23.71 -12.38
C MET A 1 -8.41 22.81 -13.19
N ASP A 2 -7.99 22.38 -14.37
CA ASP A 2 -8.74 21.42 -15.18
C ASP A 2 -8.90 20.07 -14.44
N VAL A 3 -10.01 19.37 -14.66
CA VAL A 3 -10.36 18.12 -13.97
C VAL A 3 -9.29 17.06 -14.21
N GLN A 4 -8.78 16.93 -15.43
CA GLN A 4 -7.73 15.96 -15.76
C GLN A 4 -6.41 16.29 -15.07
N SER A 5 -6.07 17.58 -15.00
CA SER A 5 -4.88 18.04 -14.27
C SER A 5 -4.93 17.70 -12.78
N ARG A 6 -6.11 17.72 -12.17
CA ARG A 6 -6.30 17.30 -10.77
C ARG A 6 -6.07 15.80 -10.62
N LYS A 7 -6.72 14.97 -11.44
CA LYS A 7 -6.54 13.50 -11.42
C LYS A 7 -5.07 13.11 -11.61
N MET A 8 -4.39 13.74 -12.55
CA MET A 8 -2.96 13.48 -12.80
C MET A 8 -2.04 13.88 -11.68
N ARG A 9 -2.34 14.99 -11.01
CA ARG A 9 -1.56 15.43 -9.87
C ARG A 9 -1.67 14.44 -8.70
N VAL A 10 -2.87 13.95 -8.37
CA VAL A 10 -3.02 13.00 -7.25
C VAL A 10 -2.50 11.61 -7.56
N ALA A 11 -2.71 11.09 -8.78
CA ALA A 11 -2.10 9.82 -9.19
C ALA A 11 -0.56 9.91 -9.22
N GLY A 12 -0.01 11.03 -9.70
CA GLY A 12 1.43 11.27 -9.65
C GLY A 12 1.96 11.36 -8.22
N LEU A 13 1.20 11.98 -7.31
CA LEU A 13 1.54 12.04 -5.89
C LEU A 13 1.55 10.65 -5.25
N SER A 14 0.60 9.78 -5.60
CA SER A 14 0.58 8.36 -5.17
C SER A 14 1.82 7.59 -5.62
N VAL A 15 2.23 7.74 -6.89
CA VAL A 15 3.45 7.11 -7.41
C VAL A 15 4.69 7.62 -6.68
N ILE A 16 4.79 8.93 -6.47
CA ILE A 16 5.94 9.55 -5.77
C ILE A 16 6.00 9.07 -4.32
N SER A 17 4.87 9.06 -3.59
CA SER A 17 4.84 8.61 -2.20
C SER A 17 5.23 7.14 -2.09
N ASN A 18 4.64 6.26 -2.92
CA ASN A 18 4.99 4.84 -2.92
C ASN A 18 6.46 4.61 -3.26
N THR A 19 7.02 5.36 -4.23
CA THR A 19 8.44 5.29 -4.56
C THR A 19 9.32 5.65 -3.36
N ILE A 20 9.00 6.74 -2.65
CA ILE A 20 9.72 7.17 -1.46
C ILE A 20 9.65 6.11 -0.36
N LEU A 21 8.46 5.53 -0.12
CA LEU A 21 8.27 4.51 0.90
C LEU A 21 9.03 3.22 0.60
N VAL A 22 9.01 2.76 -0.66
CA VAL A 22 9.81 1.59 -1.09
C VAL A 22 11.29 1.83 -0.83
N VAL A 23 11.83 2.98 -1.27
CA VAL A 23 13.25 3.30 -1.06
C VAL A 23 13.58 3.40 0.43
N LEU A 24 12.74 4.06 1.22
CA LEU A 24 12.92 4.17 2.67
C LEU A 24 12.97 2.80 3.33
N LYS A 25 11.98 1.94 3.05
CA LYS A 25 11.89 0.58 3.61
C LYS A 25 13.07 -0.28 3.16
N LEU A 26 13.48 -0.23 1.89
CA LEU A 26 14.64 -0.95 1.39
C LEU A 26 15.93 -0.51 2.09
N VAL A 27 16.19 0.80 2.18
CA VAL A 27 17.40 1.32 2.81
C VAL A 27 17.45 0.93 4.28
N VAL A 28 16.36 1.13 5.03
CA VAL A 28 16.33 0.77 6.45
C VAL A 28 16.41 -0.75 6.66
N GLY A 29 15.71 -1.53 5.83
CA GLY A 29 15.76 -2.99 5.88
C GLY A 29 17.16 -3.55 5.64
N LEU A 30 17.90 -3.01 4.66
CA LEU A 30 19.27 -3.42 4.38
C LEU A 30 20.25 -2.97 5.47
N LEU A 31 20.13 -1.75 6.00
CA LEU A 31 21.03 -1.23 7.03
C LEU A 31 20.93 -2.02 8.35
N ILE A 32 19.73 -2.51 8.66
CA ILE A 32 19.44 -3.22 9.92
C ILE A 32 19.48 -4.74 9.73
N GLY A 33 19.52 -5.22 8.49
CA GLY A 33 19.47 -6.66 8.17
C GLY A 33 18.12 -7.29 8.50
N SER A 34 17.03 -6.50 8.49
CA SER A 34 15.71 -6.98 8.88
C SER A 34 14.96 -7.58 7.70
N VAL A 35 14.84 -8.91 7.69
CA VAL A 35 14.04 -9.65 6.70
C VAL A 35 12.58 -9.19 6.70
N SER A 36 12.03 -8.82 7.86
CA SER A 36 10.65 -8.34 7.95
C SER A 36 10.45 -7.00 7.25
N ILE A 37 11.39 -6.04 7.43
CA ILE A 37 11.31 -4.74 6.74
C ILE A 37 11.56 -4.91 5.23
N MET A 38 12.43 -5.84 4.84
CA MET A 38 12.64 -6.17 3.43
C MET A 38 11.39 -6.78 2.78
N SER A 39 10.68 -7.69 3.46
CA SER A 39 9.39 -8.24 2.98
C SER A 39 8.37 -7.12 2.75
N GLU A 40 8.27 -6.22 3.72
CA GLU A 40 7.40 -5.05 3.63
C GLU A 40 7.79 -4.07 2.51
N ALA A 41 9.09 -3.94 2.22
CA ALA A 41 9.57 -3.15 1.10
C ALA A 41 9.15 -3.75 -0.25
N ILE A 42 9.11 -5.08 -0.35
CA ILE A 42 8.60 -5.81 -1.52
C ILE A 42 7.10 -5.60 -1.67
N HIS A 43 6.33 -5.68 -0.56
CA HIS A 43 4.90 -5.35 -0.56
C HIS A 43 4.65 -3.94 -1.11
N SER A 44 5.36 -2.94 -0.60
CA SER A 44 5.28 -1.58 -1.15
C SER A 44 5.76 -1.44 -2.59
N GLY A 45 6.57 -2.37 -3.10
CA GLY A 45 6.91 -2.44 -4.51
C GLY A 45 5.71 -2.84 -5.37
N VAL A 46 4.85 -3.73 -4.87
CA VAL A 46 3.56 -4.08 -5.51
C VAL A 46 2.60 -2.89 -5.46
N ASP A 47 2.55 -2.17 -4.34
CA ASP A 47 1.74 -0.95 -4.18
C ASP A 47 2.18 0.13 -5.19
N LEU A 48 3.49 0.32 -5.35
CA LEU A 48 4.04 1.22 -6.37
C LEU A 48 3.64 0.79 -7.79
N LEU A 49 3.67 -0.51 -8.08
CA LEU A 49 3.25 -1.02 -9.39
C LEU A 49 1.76 -0.75 -9.64
N ALA A 50 0.89 -0.94 -8.64
CA ALA A 50 -0.52 -0.60 -8.72
C ALA A 50 -0.73 0.90 -8.98
N ALA A 51 -0.05 1.77 -8.22
CA ALA A 51 -0.11 3.22 -8.39
C ALA A 51 0.36 3.67 -9.80
N VAL A 52 1.39 3.02 -10.35
CA VAL A 52 1.86 3.29 -11.73
C VAL A 52 0.81 2.88 -12.76
N ILE A 53 0.14 1.74 -12.57
CA ILE A 53 -0.96 1.29 -13.43
C ILE A 53 -2.13 2.30 -13.37
N ALA A 54 -2.49 2.76 -12.16
CA ALA A 54 -3.53 3.78 -11.97
C ALA A 54 -3.16 5.10 -12.66
N LEU A 55 -1.93 5.59 -12.50
CA LEU A 55 -1.41 6.79 -13.19
C LEU A 55 -1.48 6.64 -14.71
N PHE A 56 -1.00 5.51 -15.25
CA PHE A 56 -1.05 5.24 -16.68
C PHE A 56 -2.49 5.18 -17.20
N SER A 57 -3.36 4.55 -16.44
CA SER A 57 -4.77 4.40 -16.77
C SER A 57 -5.49 5.75 -16.85
N VAL A 58 -5.35 6.59 -15.82
CA VAL A 58 -5.97 7.92 -15.79
C VAL A 58 -5.40 8.83 -16.90
N ARG A 59 -4.11 8.69 -17.23
CA ARG A 59 -3.53 9.39 -18.38
C ARG A 59 -4.16 8.93 -19.70
N THR A 60 -4.31 7.63 -19.88
CA THR A 60 -4.83 7.02 -21.11
C THR A 60 -6.32 7.27 -21.28
N SER A 61 -7.10 7.25 -20.20
CA SER A 61 -8.54 7.48 -20.22
C SER A 61 -8.92 8.88 -20.69
N SER A 62 -8.00 9.84 -20.54
CA SER A 62 -8.16 11.22 -21.00
C SER A 62 -7.96 11.43 -22.51
N LEU A 63 -7.48 10.41 -23.24
CA LEU A 63 -7.29 10.49 -24.69
C LEU A 63 -8.63 10.56 -25.43
N PRO A 64 -8.76 11.44 -26.44
CA PRO A 64 -9.97 11.54 -27.25
C PRO A 64 -10.22 10.22 -28.01
N ALA A 65 -11.43 10.09 -28.55
CA ALA A 65 -11.77 8.96 -29.42
C ALA A 65 -10.87 8.94 -30.66
N ASP A 66 -10.46 7.74 -31.05
CA ASP A 66 -9.67 7.50 -32.26
C ASP A 66 -10.33 6.43 -33.14
N THR A 67 -9.71 6.09 -34.27
CA THR A 67 -10.24 5.11 -35.21
C THR A 67 -10.30 3.69 -34.66
N LYS A 68 -9.48 3.35 -33.65
CA LYS A 68 -9.48 2.05 -32.97
C LYS A 68 -10.45 2.02 -31.78
N HIS A 69 -10.73 3.18 -31.19
CA HIS A 69 -11.62 3.37 -30.05
C HIS A 69 -12.62 4.50 -30.32
N PRO A 70 -13.67 4.24 -31.14
CA PRO A 70 -14.68 5.24 -31.51
C PRO A 70 -15.46 5.80 -30.31
N PHE A 71 -15.51 5.03 -29.21
CA PHE A 71 -16.16 5.41 -27.95
C PHE A 71 -15.21 6.03 -26.92
N GLY A 72 -13.96 6.31 -27.30
CA GLY A 72 -12.92 6.85 -26.42
C GLY A 72 -12.26 5.82 -25.52
N HIS A 73 -11.33 6.30 -24.68
CA HIS A 73 -10.45 5.47 -23.85
C HIS A 73 -10.90 5.38 -22.38
N GLY A 74 -12.06 5.92 -22.02
CA GLY A 74 -12.53 5.99 -20.63
C GLY A 74 -12.59 4.63 -19.91
N LYS A 75 -12.88 3.54 -20.63
CA LYS A 75 -12.96 2.18 -20.07
C LYS A 75 -11.64 1.66 -19.47
N VAL A 76 -10.50 2.27 -19.80
CA VAL A 76 -9.20 1.88 -19.28
C VAL A 76 -9.14 2.02 -17.75
N GLU A 77 -9.83 3.01 -17.15
CA GLU A 77 -9.91 3.16 -15.69
C GLU A 77 -10.62 1.98 -15.00
N ASN A 78 -11.65 1.42 -15.64
CA ASN A 78 -12.35 0.25 -15.10
C ASN A 78 -11.46 -1.00 -15.13
N ILE A 79 -10.64 -1.13 -16.18
CA ILE A 79 -9.67 -2.22 -16.31
C ILE A 79 -8.60 -2.08 -15.22
N SER A 80 -8.07 -0.87 -15.02
CA SER A 80 -7.10 -0.56 -13.96
C SER A 80 -7.65 -0.92 -12.58
N GLY A 81 -8.86 -0.46 -12.25
CA GLY A 81 -9.48 -0.77 -10.96
C GLY A 81 -9.72 -2.27 -10.76
N THR A 82 -9.98 -3.01 -11.83
CA THR A 82 -10.12 -4.48 -11.78
C THR A 82 -8.77 -5.16 -11.52
N ILE A 83 -7.70 -4.71 -12.20
CA ILE A 83 -6.34 -5.22 -11.98
C ILE A 83 -5.91 -4.95 -10.54
N GLU A 84 -6.18 -3.76 -10.03
CA GLU A 84 -5.87 -3.37 -8.66
C GLU A 84 -6.62 -4.22 -7.63
N ALA A 85 -7.92 -4.43 -7.81
CA ALA A 85 -8.69 -5.34 -6.97
C ALA A 85 -8.12 -6.77 -6.96
N LEU A 86 -7.63 -7.25 -8.11
CA LEU A 86 -6.95 -8.55 -8.20
C LEU A 86 -5.61 -8.56 -7.45
N LEU A 87 -4.82 -7.49 -7.56
CA LEU A 87 -3.56 -7.34 -6.82
C LEU A 87 -3.81 -7.35 -5.30
N ILE A 88 -4.81 -6.62 -4.81
CA ILE A 88 -5.22 -6.64 -3.39
C ILE A 88 -5.60 -8.05 -2.97
N PHE A 89 -6.39 -8.77 -3.78
CA PHE A 89 -6.79 -10.14 -3.46
C PHE A 89 -5.58 -11.07 -3.34
N VAL A 90 -4.63 -10.99 -4.27
CA VAL A 90 -3.38 -11.77 -4.23
C VAL A 90 -2.53 -11.40 -3.02
N ALA A 91 -2.34 -10.10 -2.75
CA ALA A 91 -1.57 -9.61 -1.61
C ALA A 91 -2.18 -10.09 -0.28
N SER A 92 -3.50 -10.07 -0.15
CA SER A 92 -4.19 -10.56 1.05
C SER A 92 -3.94 -12.06 1.28
N GLY A 93 -3.97 -12.88 0.23
CA GLY A 93 -3.63 -14.30 0.31
C GLY A 93 -2.17 -14.53 0.69
N TRP A 94 -1.25 -13.72 0.15
CA TRP A 94 0.16 -13.75 0.49
C TRP A 94 0.41 -13.41 1.98
N ILE A 95 -0.22 -12.35 2.49
CA ILE A 95 -0.12 -11.95 3.90
C ILE A 95 -0.62 -13.06 4.83
N ILE A 96 -1.75 -13.70 4.50
CA ILE A 96 -2.30 -14.83 5.28
C ILE A 96 -1.29 -15.99 5.29
N PHE A 97 -0.71 -16.32 4.13
CA PHE A 97 0.30 -17.37 4.04
C PHE A 97 1.53 -17.05 4.89
N GLU A 98 2.06 -15.82 4.82
CA GLU A 98 3.22 -15.38 5.62
C GLU A 98 2.90 -15.40 7.12
N ALA A 99 1.71 -14.97 7.52
CA ALA A 99 1.26 -15.02 8.91
C ALA A 99 1.21 -16.45 9.45
N ILE A 100 0.68 -17.41 8.68
CA ILE A 100 0.68 -18.84 9.05
C ILE A 100 2.11 -19.36 9.20
N GLN A 101 3.00 -19.03 8.26
CA GLN A 101 4.40 -19.46 8.33
C GLN A 101 5.11 -18.92 9.58
N LYS A 102 4.87 -17.66 9.93
CA LYS A 102 5.42 -17.02 11.14
C LYS A 102 4.87 -17.63 12.44
N LEU A 103 3.61 -18.08 12.44
CA LEU A 103 3.02 -18.79 13.59
C LEU A 103 3.59 -20.19 13.77
N LEU A 104 3.88 -20.90 12.67
CA LEU A 104 4.46 -22.25 12.71
C LEU A 104 5.97 -22.24 12.99
N HIS A 105 6.67 -21.20 12.58
CA HIS A 105 8.11 -21.02 12.76
C HIS A 105 8.40 -19.65 13.40
N PRO A 106 8.22 -19.50 14.73
CA PRO A 106 8.50 -18.26 15.42
C PRO A 106 9.95 -17.83 15.19
N GLN A 107 10.14 -16.66 14.60
CA GLN A 107 11.45 -16.04 14.44
C GLN A 107 11.61 -14.93 15.49
N PRO A 108 12.78 -14.81 16.14
CA PRO A 108 13.03 -13.71 17.07
C PRO A 108 12.86 -12.37 16.35
N ILE A 109 12.11 -11.45 16.96
CA ILE A 109 11.88 -10.12 16.40
C ILE A 109 13.14 -9.27 16.60
N GLU A 110 14.10 -9.38 15.69
CA GLU A 110 15.30 -8.55 15.71
C GLU A 110 14.97 -7.11 15.21
N TYR A 111 15.37 -6.11 16.00
CA TYR A 111 15.30 -4.67 15.69
C TYR A 111 13.90 -4.04 15.57
N VAL A 112 13.06 -4.25 16.59
CA VAL A 112 11.69 -3.68 16.70
C VAL A 112 11.64 -2.16 16.52
N GLY A 113 12.61 -1.40 17.07
CA GLY A 113 12.52 0.06 17.17
C GLY A 113 12.44 0.79 15.82
N TRP A 114 13.45 0.62 14.98
CA TRP A 114 13.51 1.29 13.67
C TRP A 114 12.46 0.79 12.69
N GLY A 115 12.14 -0.51 12.72
CA GLY A 115 11.07 -1.09 11.89
C GLY A 115 9.72 -0.45 12.21
N VAL A 116 9.37 -0.32 13.49
CA VAL A 116 8.12 0.34 13.92
C VAL A 116 8.05 1.79 13.45
N VAL A 117 9.15 2.55 13.55
CA VAL A 117 9.18 3.95 13.11
C VAL A 117 8.93 4.06 11.60
N VAL A 118 9.57 3.23 10.78
CA VAL A 118 9.37 3.26 9.32
C VAL A 118 7.94 2.85 8.94
N MET A 119 7.38 1.84 9.62
CA MET A 119 6.00 1.41 9.42
C MET A 119 5.01 2.52 9.77
N LEU A 120 5.23 3.21 10.89
CA LEU A 120 4.43 4.35 11.31
C LEU A 120 4.45 5.49 10.30
N ILE A 121 5.63 5.85 9.80
CA ILE A 121 5.79 6.87 8.77
C ILE A 121 5.04 6.45 7.50
N SER A 122 5.17 5.19 7.11
CA SER A 122 4.52 4.64 5.92
C SER A 122 2.99 4.67 6.04
N ALA A 123 2.44 4.23 7.17
CA ALA A 123 1.01 4.29 7.45
C ALA A 123 0.48 5.73 7.45
N ALA A 124 1.22 6.68 8.03
CA ALA A 124 0.82 8.10 8.03
C ALA A 124 0.80 8.68 6.60
N VAL A 125 1.82 8.38 5.79
CA VAL A 125 1.88 8.81 4.39
C VAL A 125 0.72 8.19 3.59
N ASN A 126 0.49 6.88 3.71
CA ASN A 126 -0.60 6.18 3.01
C ASN A 126 -1.97 6.74 3.42
N LEU A 127 -2.17 7.10 4.69
CA LEU A 127 -3.43 7.72 5.15
C LEU A 127 -3.65 9.09 4.49
N VAL A 128 -2.63 9.95 4.42
CA VAL A 128 -2.74 11.27 3.79
C VAL A 128 -2.99 11.15 2.28
N VAL A 129 -2.24 10.28 1.60
CA VAL A 129 -2.34 10.08 0.15
C VAL A 129 -3.68 9.45 -0.24
N SER A 130 -4.12 8.42 0.50
CA SER A 130 -5.41 7.77 0.26
C SER A 130 -6.57 8.75 0.38
N GLU A 131 -6.55 9.64 1.37
CA GLU A 131 -7.59 10.66 1.53
C GLU A 131 -7.61 11.63 0.34
N MET A 132 -6.45 12.04 -0.19
CA MET A 132 -6.39 12.87 -1.39
C MET A 132 -6.91 12.15 -2.64
N LEU A 133 -6.57 10.87 -2.80
CA LEU A 133 -7.05 10.02 -3.89
C LEU A 133 -8.56 9.81 -3.83
N PHE A 134 -9.12 9.53 -2.65
CA PHE A 134 -10.56 9.37 -2.47
C PHE A 134 -11.33 10.64 -2.82
N ASN A 135 -10.89 11.78 -2.29
CA ASN A 135 -11.57 13.05 -2.51
C ASN A 135 -11.62 13.39 -4.00
N VAL A 136 -10.49 13.26 -4.72
CA VAL A 136 -10.48 13.49 -6.17
C VAL A 136 -11.19 12.38 -6.94
N GLY A 137 -11.05 11.12 -6.52
CA GLY A 137 -11.63 9.96 -7.18
C GLY A 137 -13.16 9.99 -7.18
N ILE A 138 -13.77 10.39 -6.06
CA ILE A 138 -15.23 10.54 -5.95
C ILE A 138 -15.70 11.77 -6.74
N GLU A 139 -15.01 12.92 -6.60
CA GLU A 139 -15.38 14.15 -7.32
C GLU A 139 -15.31 14.02 -8.85
N THR A 140 -14.46 13.10 -9.35
CA THR A 140 -14.19 12.92 -10.78
C THR A 140 -14.69 11.61 -11.35
N ASP A 141 -15.44 10.83 -10.56
CA ASP A 141 -15.94 9.48 -10.90
C ASP A 141 -14.84 8.55 -11.45
N SER A 142 -13.63 8.66 -10.89
CA SER A 142 -12.46 7.92 -11.34
C SER A 142 -12.28 6.64 -10.54
N ILE A 143 -12.65 5.52 -11.13
CA ILE A 143 -12.56 4.20 -10.49
C ILE A 143 -11.10 3.85 -10.17
N ALA A 144 -10.16 4.20 -11.04
CA ALA A 144 -8.74 3.93 -10.82
C ALA A 144 -8.19 4.68 -9.59
N LEU A 145 -8.56 5.95 -9.39
CA LEU A 145 -8.14 6.70 -8.20
C LEU A 145 -8.81 6.19 -6.91
N GLN A 146 -10.08 5.80 -7.00
CA GLN A 146 -10.79 5.23 -5.86
C GLN A 146 -10.21 3.87 -5.45
N ALA A 147 -9.82 3.03 -6.42
CA ALA A 147 -9.20 1.75 -6.17
C ALA A 147 -7.81 1.91 -5.50
N ASP A 148 -6.95 2.79 -6.00
CA ASP A 148 -5.65 3.14 -5.39
C ASP A 148 -5.82 3.73 -3.99
N GLY A 149 -6.83 4.58 -3.80
CA GLY A 149 -7.22 5.06 -2.48
C GLY A 149 -7.61 3.93 -1.52
N TRP A 150 -8.43 2.97 -1.96
CA TRP A 150 -8.83 1.81 -1.14
C TRP A 150 -7.65 0.88 -0.83
N HIS A 151 -6.73 0.69 -1.77
CA HIS A 151 -5.51 -0.08 -1.57
C HIS A 151 -4.70 0.51 -0.42
N LEU A 152 -4.31 1.79 -0.53
CA LEU A 152 -3.50 2.48 0.48
C LEU A 152 -4.20 2.55 1.84
N ARG A 153 -5.53 2.69 1.86
CA ARG A 153 -6.31 2.69 3.11
C ARG A 153 -6.33 1.32 3.78
N THR A 154 -6.35 0.25 3.00
CA THR A 154 -6.24 -1.13 3.50
C THR A 154 -4.87 -1.36 4.14
N ASP A 155 -3.79 -0.85 3.55
CA ASP A 155 -2.45 -0.92 4.16
C ASP A 155 -2.35 -0.19 5.50
N VAL A 156 -3.08 0.92 5.67
CA VAL A 156 -3.16 1.60 6.96
C VAL A 156 -3.87 0.71 7.99
N TYR A 157 -4.97 0.07 7.62
CA TYR A 157 -5.69 -0.82 8.53
C TYR A 157 -4.87 -2.04 8.93
N THR A 158 -4.15 -2.66 7.99
CA THR A 158 -3.24 -3.78 8.30
C THR A 158 -2.09 -3.31 9.20
N SER A 159 -1.51 -2.14 8.94
CA SER A 159 -0.45 -1.55 9.77
C SER A 159 -0.93 -1.27 11.21
N VAL A 160 -2.13 -0.71 11.38
CA VAL A 160 -2.74 -0.50 12.70
C VAL A 160 -2.98 -1.84 13.40
N GLY A 161 -3.46 -2.86 12.69
CA GLY A 161 -3.64 -4.20 13.22
C GLY A 161 -2.34 -4.81 13.76
N VAL A 162 -1.22 -4.65 13.03
CA VAL A 162 0.11 -5.06 13.48
C VAL A 162 0.55 -4.28 14.72
N MET A 163 0.37 -2.96 14.73
CA MET A 163 0.73 -2.12 15.88
C MET A 163 -0.04 -2.49 17.16
N VAL A 164 -1.34 -2.74 17.05
CA VAL A 164 -2.18 -3.19 18.17
C VAL A 164 -1.68 -4.55 18.66
N SER A 165 -1.38 -5.47 17.75
CA SER A 165 -0.85 -6.81 18.09
C SER A 165 0.47 -6.71 18.86
N LEU A 166 1.42 -5.90 18.38
CA LEU A 166 2.69 -5.67 19.07
C LEU A 166 2.51 -5.01 20.45
N SER A 167 1.59 -4.06 20.56
CA SER A 167 1.28 -3.40 21.84
C SER A 167 0.72 -4.37 22.86
N LEU A 168 -0.18 -5.28 22.43
CA LEU A 168 -0.72 -6.34 23.29
C LEU A 168 0.36 -7.33 23.74
N ILE A 169 1.28 -7.73 22.85
CA ILE A 169 2.41 -8.60 23.20
C ILE A 169 3.32 -7.92 24.24
N TRP A 170 3.66 -6.64 24.03
CA TRP A 170 4.51 -5.88 24.96
C TRP A 170 3.88 -5.73 26.34
N ILE A 171 2.58 -5.42 26.41
CA ILE A 171 1.80 -5.37 27.66
C ILE A 171 1.78 -6.76 28.30
N GLY A 172 1.48 -7.81 27.52
CA GLY A 172 1.43 -9.19 27.99
C GLY A 172 2.74 -9.62 28.67
N HIS A 173 3.88 -9.35 28.05
CA HIS A 173 5.20 -9.64 28.62
C HIS A 173 5.49 -8.83 29.90
N ARG A 174 4.91 -7.63 30.03
CA ARG A 174 5.06 -6.79 31.24
C ARG A 174 4.25 -7.29 32.44
N PHE A 175 3.11 -7.94 32.18
CA PHE A 175 2.18 -8.47 33.20
C PHE A 175 2.36 -9.96 33.50
N PHE A 176 2.83 -10.75 32.52
CA PHE A 176 3.15 -12.17 32.66
C PHE A 176 4.62 -12.40 32.27
N PRO A 177 5.57 -12.26 33.22
CA PRO A 177 7.00 -12.38 32.93
C PRO A 177 7.50 -13.82 32.73
N ASP A 178 6.62 -14.84 32.76
CA ASP A 178 7.05 -16.23 32.71
C ASP A 178 7.57 -16.65 31.32
N PRO A 179 8.60 -17.52 31.25
CA PRO A 179 9.54 -17.59 30.13
C PRO A 179 9.08 -18.48 28.96
N ASN A 180 7.83 -18.95 28.97
CA ASN A 180 7.38 -20.07 28.14
C ASN A 180 6.25 -19.70 27.17
N VAL A 181 6.32 -18.51 26.58
CA VAL A 181 5.54 -18.22 25.37
C VAL A 181 6.50 -18.36 24.20
N HIS A 182 6.67 -19.60 23.74
CA HIS A 182 7.37 -19.95 22.50
C HIS A 182 6.53 -19.57 21.28
#